data_AF-A0A2S8FJ57-F1
#
_entry.id   AF-A0A2S8FJ57-F1
#
_cell.length_a   1.000
_cell.length_b   1.000
_cell.length_c   1.000
_cell.angle_alpha   90.00
_cell.angle_beta   90.00
_cell.angle_gamma   90.00
#
_symmetry.space_group_name_H-M   'P 1'
#
loop_
_entity.id
_entity.type
_entity.pdbx_description
1 polymer ?
#
loop_
_entity_poly.entity_id
_entity_poly.type
_entity_poly.pdbx_seq_one_letter_code
_entity_poly.pdbx_strand_id
1 'polypeptide(L)' 'MESNQDIEECLAMLRIHGASKIDTIKALRAFPSISLSEAKSIVHSSPVWQDVKERDEAFHHTFRAFQR' A
#
# COMPACT_ATOMS: atom_id res chain seq x y z
N MET A 1 1.76 22.40 -2.99
CA MET A 1 2.10 21.39 -4.01
C MET A 1 2.74 20.28 -3.22
N GLU A 2 1.94 19.31 -2.78
CA GLU A 2 2.44 18.21 -1.93
C GLU A 2 3.45 17.42 -2.75
N SER A 3 4.64 17.24 -2.18
CA SER A 3 5.72 16.49 -2.82
C SER A 3 5.49 15.00 -2.62
N ASN A 4 6.04 14.17 -3.51
CA ASN A 4 5.96 12.71 -3.36
C ASN A 4 6.55 12.24 -2.00
N GLN A 5 7.46 13.02 -1.42
CA GLN A 5 8.06 12.76 -0.11
C GLN A 5 7.05 12.91 1.04
N ASP A 6 6.17 13.92 1.00
CA ASP A 6 5.17 14.16 2.05
C ASP A 6 4.19 12.98 2.16
N ILE A 7 3.83 12.39 1.02
CA ILE A 7 2.96 11.20 0.96
C ILE A 7 3.67 10.01 1.61
N GLU A 8 4.94 9.76 1.27
CA GLU A 8 5.70 8.64 1.84
C GLU A 8 5.90 8.79 3.36
N GLU A 9 6.14 10.01 3.86
CA GLU A 9 6.20 10.28 5.29
C GLU A 9 4.86 9.99 5.98
N CYS A 10 3.74 10.38 5.37
CA CYS A 10 2.40 10.05 5.88
C CYS A 10 2.15 8.54 5.91
N LEU A 11 2.53 7.81 4.86
CA LEU A 11 2.40 6.35 4.80
C LEU A 11 3.26 5.67 5.86
N ALA A 12 4.50 6.13 6.05
CA ALA A 12 5.42 5.65 7.08
C ALA A 12 4.84 5.86 8.48
N MET A 13 4.30 7.05 8.76
CA MET A 13 3.66 7.37 10.03
C MET A 13 2.48 6.44 10.32
N LEU A 14 1.56 6.26 9.37
CA LEU A 14 0.42 5.35 9.53
C LEU A 14 0.89 3.93 9.87
N ARG A 15 1.92 3.45 9.18
CA ARG A 15 2.46 2.11 9.40
C ARG A 15 3.14 1.98 10.76
N ILE A 16 3.93 2.97 11.19
CA ILE A 16 4.57 3.00 12.51
C ILE A 16 3.52 2.96 13.63
N HIS A 17 2.36 3.58 13.40
CA HIS A 17 1.21 3.52 14.31
C HIS A 17 0.38 2.24 14.20
N GLY A 18 0.85 1.24 13.43
CA GLY A 18 0.22 -0.08 13.32
C GLY A 18 -0.96 -0.15 12.34
N ALA A 19 -1.17 0.86 11.49
CA ALA A 19 -2.17 0.76 10.44
C ALA A 19 -1.82 -0.39 9.48
N SER A 20 -2.81 -1.17 9.07
CA SER A 20 -2.62 -2.17 8.02
C SER A 20 -2.62 -1.53 6.63
N LYS A 21 -2.14 -2.27 5.62
CA LYS A 21 -2.21 -1.86 4.20
C LYS A 21 -3.64 -1.45 3.79
N ILE A 22 -4.64 -2.15 4.32
CA ILE A 22 -6.05 -1.87 4.06
C ILE A 22 -6.49 -0.58 4.74
N ASP A 23 -6.07 -0.35 5.99
CA ASP A 23 -6.44 0.86 6.73
C ASP A 23 -5.77 2.10 6.13
N THR A 24 -4.55 1.97 5.64
CA THR A 24 -3.86 3.03 4.87
C THR A 24 -4.63 3.37 3.59
N ILE A 25 -5.11 2.38 2.83
CA ILE A 25 -5.95 2.64 1.64
C ILE A 25 -7.26 3.35 2.03
N LYS A 26 -7.90 2.95 3.14
CA LYS A 26 -9.09 3.63 3.65
C LYS A 26 -8.79 5.08 4.06
N ALA A 27 -7.65 5.33 4.69
CA ALA A 27 -7.21 6.67 5.09
C ALA A 27 -6.99 7.56 3.87
N LEU A 28 -6.29 7.08 2.83
CA LEU A 28 -6.15 7.81 1.55
C LEU A 28 -7.50 8.07 0.89
N ARG A 29 -8.45 7.14 1.02
CA ARG A 29 -9.82 7.29 0.51
C ARG A 29 -10.67 8.33 1.25
N ALA A 30 -10.23 8.82 2.40
CA ALA A 30 -10.90 9.93 3.07
C ALA A 30 -10.74 11.25 2.30
N PHE A 31 -9.74 11.36 1.42
CA PHE A 31 -9.58 12.49 0.52
C PHE A 31 -10.50 12.36 -0.70
N PRO A 32 -11.42 13.31 -0.96
CA PRO A 32 -12.38 13.21 -2.05
C PRO A 32 -11.76 13.12 -3.45
N SER A 33 -10.53 13.64 -3.60
CA SER A 33 -9.78 13.63 -4.85
C SER A 33 -9.11 12.28 -5.16
N ILE A 34 -9.08 11.34 -4.21
CA ILE A 34 -8.38 10.06 -4.37
C ILE A 34 -9.38 8.94 -4.63
N SER A 35 -9.33 8.37 -5.82
CA SER A 35 -10.08 7.17 -6.17
C SER A 35 -9.51 5.94 -5.44
N LEU A 36 -10.31 4.86 -5.38
CA LEU A 36 -9.83 3.59 -4.82
C LEU A 36 -8.67 3.01 -5.62
N SER A 37 -8.67 3.21 -6.95
CA SER A 37 -7.59 2.75 -7.80
C SER A 37 -6.29 3.50 -7.52
N GLU A 38 -6.36 4.83 -7.37
CA GLU A 38 -5.20 5.65 -7.03
C GLU A 38 -4.67 5.31 -5.63
N ALA A 39 -5.53 5.20 -4.61
CA ALA A 39 -5.11 4.83 -3.27
C ALA A 39 -4.38 3.47 -3.26
N LYS A 40 -4.89 2.49 -4.00
CA LYS A 40 -4.21 1.19 -4.17
C LYS A 40 -2.88 1.35 -4.88
N SER A 41 -2.81 2.14 -5.95
CA SER A 41 -1.59 2.37 -6.72
C SER A 41 -0.50 3.04 -5.88
N ILE A 42 -0.86 4.06 -5.09
CA ILE A 42 0.03 4.77 -4.17
C ILE A 42 0.62 3.78 -3.16
N VAL A 43 -0.24 3.04 -2.45
CA VAL A 43 0.22 2.08 -1.43
C VAL A 43 1.00 0.92 -2.04
N HIS A 44 0.63 0.44 -3.23
CA HIS A 44 1.34 -0.65 -3.91
C HIS A 44 2.73 -0.24 -4.43
N SER A 45 2.92 1.04 -4.77
CA SER A 45 4.18 1.55 -5.31
C SER A 45 5.09 2.17 -4.24
N SER A 46 4.56 2.36 -3.02
CA SER A 46 5.27 2.96 -1.90
C SER A 46 6.36 2.02 -1.35
N PRO A 47 7.61 2.49 -1.20
CA PRO A 47 8.66 1.76 -0.51
C PRO A 47 8.28 1.32 0.91
N VAL A 48 7.42 2.09 1.61
CA VAL A 48 6.93 1.77 2.95
C VAL A 48 6.19 0.43 2.99
N TRP A 49 5.56 0.01 1.89
CA TRP A 49 4.74 -1.19 1.79
C TRP A 49 5.35 -2.28 0.91
N GLN A 50 6.62 -2.12 0.52
CA GLN A 50 7.31 -3.00 -0.41
C GLN A 50 7.45 -4.43 0.12
N ASP A 51 7.72 -4.60 1.42
CA ASP A 51 7.79 -5.91 2.07
C ASP A 51 6.46 -6.69 2.00
N VAL A 52 5.33 -5.97 2.16
CA VAL A 52 4.00 -6.56 2.07
C VAL A 52 3.70 -6.93 0.62
N LYS A 53 4.11 -6.11 -0.35
CA LYS A 53 4.01 -6.43 -1.78
C LYS A 53 4.79 -7.70 -2.11
N GLU A 54 6.04 -7.81 -1.68
CA GLU A 54 6.88 -9.00 -1.91
C GLU A 54 6.26 -10.26 -1.30
N ARG A 55 5.73 -10.16 -0.09
CA ARG A 55 5.01 -11.27 0.56
C ARG A 55 3.76 -11.68 -0.23
N ASP A 56 2.95 -10.71 -0.66
CA ASP A 56 1.73 -10.97 -1.45
C ASP A 56 2.10 -11.66 -2.77
N GLU A 57 3.15 -11.21 -3.46
CA GLU A 57 3.64 -11.81 -4.71
C GLU A 57 4.22 -13.23 -4.51
N ALA A 58 5.00 -13.45 -3.45
CA ALA A 58 5.53 -14.76 -3.10
C ALA A 58 4.41 -15.79 -2.82
N PHE A 59 3.34 -15.35 -2.14
CA PHE A 59 2.15 -16.17 -1.94
C PHE A 59 1.49 -16.54 -3.28
N HIS A 60 1.31 -15.56 -4.18
CA HIS A 60 0.74 -15.82 -5.50
C HIS A 60 1.57 -16.80 -6.34
N HIS A 61 2.90 -16.70 -6.29
CA HIS A 61 3.78 -17.64 -6.98
C HIS A 61 3.67 -19.06 -6.40
N THR A 62 3.69 -19.18 -5.08
CA THR A 62 3.57 -20.47 -4.37
C THR A 62 2.24 -21.15 -4.66
N PHE A 63 1.14 -20.39 -4.62
CA PHE A 63 -0.20 -20.90 -4.92
C PHE A 63 -0.32 -21.42 -6.35
N ARG A 64 0.25 -20.71 -7.34
CA ARG A 64 0.27 -21.16 -8.75
C ARG A 64 1.07 -22.45 -8.94
N ALA A 65 2.15 -22.63 -8.20
CA ALA A 65 2.97 -23.84 -8.28
C ALA A 65 2.26 -25.07 -7.69
N PHE A 66 1.39 -24.90 -6.69
CA PHE A 66 0.68 -25.99 -6.01
C PHE A 66 -0.54 -26.52 -6.80
N GLN A 67 -0.99 -25.80 -7.83
CA GLN A 67 -2.14 -26.17 -8.67
C GLN A 67 -1.75 -26.87 -10.00
N ARG A 68 -0.46 -27.17 -10.21
CA ARG A 68 0.03 -28.01 -11.32
C ARG A 68 0.32 -29.41 -10.85
#